data_AF-A0A8S1NV86-F1
#
_entry.id   AF-A0A8S1NV86-F1
#
_cell.length_a   1.000
_cell.length_b   1.000
_cell.length_c   1.000
_cell.angle_alpha   90.00
_cell.angle_beta   90.00
_cell.angle_gamma   90.00
#
_symmetry.space_group_name_H-M   'P 1'
#
loop_
_entity.id
_entity.type
_entity.pdbx_description
1 polymer ?
#
loop_
_entity_poly.entity_id
_entity_poly.type
_entity_poly.pdbx_seq_one_letter_code
_entity_poly.pdbx_strand_id
1 'polypeptide(L)'
;MKIGRWDIMFCDRFKNFQKIGGGQYDSNGNQKKIGKWIELDKHFNNNHQATHNGEYNLKGQKVGIWIEMIGDRKMKERRYHN
;
A
#
# COMPACT_ATOMS: atom_id res chain seq x y z
N MET A 1 -12.42 -11.15 8.73
CA MET A 1 -11.05 -11.70 8.73
C MET A 1 -10.48 -11.51 7.34
N LYS A 2 -9.36 -10.79 7.18
CA LYS A 2 -8.71 -10.59 5.87
C LYS A 2 -7.58 -11.58 5.69
N ILE A 3 -7.64 -12.36 4.62
CA ILE A 3 -6.61 -13.34 4.21
C ILE A 3 -6.32 -13.17 2.72
N GLY A 4 -5.11 -13.50 2.29
CA GLY A 4 -4.74 -13.53 0.87
C GLY A 4 -4.51 -12.16 0.22
N ARG A 5 -4.66 -12.09 -1.11
CA ARG A 5 -4.42 -10.88 -1.91
C ARG A 5 -5.60 -9.92 -1.82
N TRP A 6 -5.30 -8.66 -1.55
CA TRP A 6 -6.27 -7.57 -1.53
C TRP A 6 -5.78 -6.45 -2.42
N ASP A 7 -6.62 -6.04 -3.36
CA ASP A 7 -6.36 -4.92 -4.25
C ASP A 7 -7.38 -3.81 -3.96
N ILE A 8 -6.90 -2.56 -3.89
CA ILE A 8 -7.75 -1.39 -3.70
C ILE A 8 -7.92 -0.72 -5.06
N MET A 9 -9.16 -0.68 -5.53
CA MET A 9 -9.52 -0.06 -6.79
C MET A 9 -10.10 1.33 -6.53
N PHE A 10 -9.68 2.31 -7.32
CA PHE A 10 -10.21 3.66 -7.34
C PHE A 10 -10.90 3.91 -8.66
N CYS A 11 -12.13 4.40 -8.57
CA CYS A 11 -12.92 4.80 -9.71
C CYS A 11 -12.80 6.31 -9.87
N ASP A 12 -12.23 6.76 -10.98
CA ASP A 12 -12.13 8.19 -11.28
C ASP A 12 -13.48 8.78 -11.73
N ARG A 13 -13.48 10.09 -12.01
CA ARG A 13 -14.67 10.82 -12.47
C ARG A 13 -15.21 10.33 -13.83
N PHE A 14 -14.37 9.65 -14.60
CA PHE A 14 -14.67 9.11 -15.92
C PHE A 14 -15.02 7.61 -15.87
N LYS A 15 -15.20 7.04 -14.67
CA LYS A 15 -15.48 5.62 -14.41
C LYS A 15 -14.36 4.66 -14.81
N ASN A 16 -13.11 5.14 -14.85
CA ASN A 16 -11.95 4.27 -15.00
C ASN A 16 -11.57 3.69 -13.65
N PHE A 17 -11.38 2.36 -13.60
CA PHE A 17 -10.91 1.68 -12.41
C PHE A 17 -9.40 1.49 -12.47
N GLN A 18 -8.69 2.11 -11.54
CA GLN A 18 -7.26 1.94 -11.37
C GLN A 18 -6.98 1.27 -10.03
N LYS A 19 -6.02 0.34 -10.02
CA LYS A 19 -5.47 -0.18 -8.78
C LYS A 19 -4.56 0.87 -8.15
N ILE A 20 -4.93 1.35 -6.97
CA ILE A 20 -4.19 2.39 -6.22
C ILE A 20 -3.56 1.88 -4.93
N GLY A 21 -3.86 0.65 -4.55
CA GLY A 21 -3.43 0.11 -3.27
C GLY A 21 -3.57 -1.39 -3.18
N GLY A 22 -3.12 -1.92 -2.06
CA GLY A 22 -3.27 -3.33 -1.74
C GLY A 22 -1.97 -4.06 -1.50
N GLY A 23 -2.10 -5.35 -1.24
CA GLY A 23 -1.01 -6.22 -0.84
C GLY A 23 -1.54 -7.57 -0.37
N GLN A 24 -0.74 -8.29 0.39
CA GLN A 24 -1.08 -9.62 0.88
C GLN A 24 -1.24 -9.63 2.40
N TYR A 25 -2.32 -10.23 2.87
CA TYR A 25 -2.48 -10.60 4.28
C TYR A 25 -2.02 -12.04 4.51
N ASP A 26 -1.55 -12.32 5.73
CA ASP A 26 -1.19 -13.66 6.15
C ASP A 26 -2.37 -14.64 6.02
N SER A 27 -2.08 -15.90 5.68
CA SER A 27 -3.07 -16.98 5.61
C SER A 27 -3.46 -17.49 7.00
N ASN A 28 -2.65 -17.15 8.01
CA ASN A 28 -2.85 -17.59 9.40
C ASN A 28 -4.00 -16.87 10.10
N GLY A 29 -4.64 -15.90 9.44
CA GLY A 29 -5.85 -15.29 9.95
C GLY A 29 -5.67 -14.14 10.93
N ASN A 30 -4.43 -13.75 11.20
CA ASN A 30 -4.10 -12.66 12.11
C ASN A 30 -4.28 -11.29 11.46
N GLN A 31 -4.66 -11.25 10.19
CA GLN A 31 -4.86 -10.03 9.40
C GLN A 31 -3.56 -9.20 9.32
N LYS A 32 -2.41 -9.87 9.40
CA LYS A 32 -1.11 -9.23 9.29
C LYS A 32 -0.78 -8.99 7.82
N LYS A 33 -0.42 -7.75 7.48
CA LYS A 33 0.14 -7.42 6.18
C LYS A 33 1.51 -8.07 6.05
N ILE A 34 1.77 -8.72 4.92
CA ILE A 34 3.06 -9.36 4.60
C ILE A 34 3.47 -9.03 3.16
N GLY A 35 4.78 -9.05 2.90
CA GLY A 35 5.35 -8.81 1.58
C GLY A 35 5.08 -7.39 1.08
N LYS A 36 5.01 -7.22 -0.23
CA LYS A 36 4.85 -5.92 -0.88
C LYS A 36 3.46 -5.34 -0.69
N TRP A 37 3.42 -4.06 -0.34
CA TRP A 37 2.21 -3.29 -0.10
C TRP A 37 2.29 -1.91 -0.73
N ILE A 38 1.12 -1.46 -1.19
CA ILE A 38 0.82 -0.09 -1.57
C ILE A 38 -0.24 0.41 -0.59
N GLU A 39 0.14 1.35 0.27
CA GLU A 39 -0.78 1.99 1.21
C GLU A 39 -1.21 3.36 0.70
N LEU A 40 -2.49 3.69 0.85
CA LEU A 40 -2.95 5.04 0.59
C LEU A 40 -2.49 5.97 1.70
N ASP A 41 -2.11 7.20 1.35
CA ASP A 41 -1.87 8.21 2.37
C ASP A 41 -3.15 8.47 3.19
N LYS A 42 -2.98 8.84 4.45
CA LYS A 42 -4.10 9.19 5.34
C LYS A 42 -4.97 10.33 4.79
N HIS A 43 -4.41 11.18 3.93
CA HIS A 43 -5.10 12.29 3.28
C HIS A 43 -5.51 11.98 1.84
N PHE A 44 -5.53 10.69 1.44
CA PHE A 44 -5.87 10.30 0.08
C PHE A 44 -7.25 10.83 -0.34
N ASN A 45 -7.28 11.68 -1.36
CA ASN A 45 -8.48 12.23 -1.97
C ASN A 45 -8.24 12.60 -3.44
N ASN A 46 -9.24 13.15 -4.12
CA ASN A 46 -9.15 13.52 -5.54
C ASN A 46 -8.03 14.52 -5.88
N ASN A 47 -7.61 15.34 -4.92
CA ASN A 47 -6.55 16.35 -5.07
C ASN A 47 -5.20 15.90 -4.47
N HIS A 48 -5.20 14.81 -3.71
CA HIS A 48 -4.02 14.29 -3.02
C HIS A 48 -3.98 12.77 -3.13
N GLN A 49 -3.42 12.26 -4.23
CA GLN A 49 -3.34 10.83 -4.53
C GLN A 49 -1.97 10.26 -4.19
N ALA A 50 -1.51 10.49 -2.95
CA ALA A 50 -0.24 9.97 -2.47
C ALA A 50 -0.38 8.51 -1.99
N THR A 51 0.63 7.69 -2.29
CA THR A 51 0.71 6.29 -1.86
C THR A 51 2.08 5.99 -1.27
N HIS A 52 2.14 4.99 -0.39
CA HIS A 52 3.36 4.52 0.27
C HIS A 52 3.61 3.08 -0.13
N ASN A 53 4.70 2.85 -0.85
CA ASN A 53 5.07 1.56 -1.43
C ASN A 53 6.22 0.98 -0.64
N GLY A 54 6.07 -0.24 -0.15
CA GLY A 54 7.14 -0.90 0.57
C GLY A 54 6.78 -2.32 0.94
N GLU A 55 7.50 -2.86 1.92
CA GLU A 55 7.37 -4.26 2.31
C GLU A 55 7.13 -4.41 3.82
N TYR A 56 6.30 -5.40 4.15
CA TYR A 56 6.08 -5.88 5.50
C TYR A 56 6.76 -7.24 5.70
N ASN A 57 7.38 -7.42 6.86
CA ASN A 57 7.90 -8.72 7.28
C ASN A 57 6.76 -9.66 7.74
N LEU A 58 7.09 -10.93 8.05
CA LEU A 58 6.13 -11.92 8.56
C LEU A 58 5.52 -11.57 9.93
N LYS A 59 6.11 -10.62 10.66
CA LYS A 59 5.58 -10.12 11.93
C LYS A 59 4.58 -8.97 11.73
N GLY A 60 4.41 -8.46 10.51
CA GLY A 60 3.54 -7.33 10.18
C GLY A 60 4.20 -5.96 10.37
N GLN A 61 5.53 -5.89 10.39
CA GLN A 61 6.28 -4.64 10.55
C GLN A 61 6.84 -4.17 9.20
N LYS A 62 6.86 -2.85 9.00
CA LYS A 62 7.48 -2.22 7.82
C LYS A 62 8.99 -2.45 7.84
N VAL A 63 9.54 -2.94 6.73
CA VAL A 63 10.97 -3.19 6.57
C VAL A 63 11.48 -2.63 5.25
N GLY A 64 12.80 -2.43 5.16
CA GLY A 64 13.46 -2.02 3.94
C GLY A 64 13.14 -0.57 3.57
N ILE A 65 13.03 -0.29 2.27
CA ILE A 65 12.78 1.04 1.75
C ILE A 65 11.28 1.20 1.50
N TRP A 66 10.71 2.26 2.07
CA TRP A 66 9.36 2.71 1.82
C TRP A 66 9.38 4.00 1.01
N ILE A 67 8.68 4.01 -0.12
CA ILE A 67 8.70 5.08 -1.09
C ILE A 67 7.33 5.75 -1.11
N GLU A 68 7.31 7.06 -0.92
CA GLU A 68 6.12 7.89 -1.12
C GLU A 68 6.04 8.29 -2.60
N MET A 69 4.90 7.99 -3.22
CA MET A 69 4.62 8.22 -4.63
C MET A 69 3.40 9.13 -4.78
N ILE A 70 3.44 10.07 -5.73
CA ILE A 70 2.26 10.82 -6.20
C ILE A 70 2.11 10.54 -7.69
N GLY A 71 1.08 9.79 -8.06
CA GLY A 71 1.02 9.15 -9.39
C GLY A 71 2.26 8.27 -9.60
N ASP A 72 2.97 8.48 -10.72
CA ASP A 72 4.19 7.73 -11.05
C ASP A 72 5.48 8.39 -10.52
N ARG A 73 5.36 9.51 -9.81
CA ARG A 73 6.52 10.26 -9.31
C ARG A 73 6.89 9.85 -7.89
N LYS A 74 8.14 9.42 -7.70
CA LYS A 74 8.77 9.27 -6.39
C LYS A 74 9.02 10.64 -5.74
N MET A 75 8.46 10.83 -4.55
CA MET A 75 8.61 12.07 -3.78
C MET A 75 9.61 11.92 -2.64
N LYS A 76 9.55 10.81 -1.91
CA LYS A 76 10.37 10.58 -0.73
C LYS A 76 10.66 9.09 -0.55
N GLU A 77 11.77 8.79 0.13
CA GLU A 77 12.02 7.46 0.66
C GLU A 77 12.32 7.50 2.16
N ARG A 78 11.99 6.41 2.85
CA ARG A 78 12.35 6.17 4.25
C ARG A 78 12.86 4.75 4.41
N ARG A 79 13.91 4.58 5.21
CA ARG A 79 14.47 3.27 5.54
C ARG A 79 13.95 2.81 6.89
N TYR A 80 13.48 1.58 6.93
CA TYR A 80 13.05 0.89 8.13
C TYR A 80 13.96 -0.32 8.36
N HIS A 81 14.55 -0.37 9.55
CA HIS A 81 15.33 -1.52 10.01
C HIS A 81 14.44 -2.45 10.82
N ASN A 82 14.78 -3.74 10.80
CA ASN A 82 14.04 -4.81 11.45
C ASN A 82 14.62 -5.08 12.84
#